data_AF-A0A162CD97-F1
#
_entry.id   AF-A0A162CD97-F1
#
_cell.length_a   1.000
_cell.length_b   1.000
_cell.length_c   1.000
_cell.angle_alpha   90.00
_cell.angle_beta   90.00
_cell.angle_gamma   90.00
#
_symmetry.space_group_name_H-M   'P 1'
#
loop_
_entity.id
_entity.type
_entity.pdbx_description
1 polymer ?
#
loop_
_entity_poly.entity_id
_entity_poly.type
_entity_poly.pdbx_seq_one_letter_code
_entity_poly.pdbx_strand_id
1 'polypeptide(L)'
;MFSFLRRKTALDVINESTVEIYRKYAGNSLSDSDLLEVIQTTMRAFKDASVAKNENISGQVLMNITAFMVMYRSNKSKDDWLSHLNNEVELYLRSGLRNNYKNNYLVRI
;
A
#
# COMPACT_ATOMS: atom_id res chain seq x y z
N MET A 1 9.49 -35.16 -18.04
CA MET A 1 9.46 -33.69 -18.22
C MET A 1 9.72 -33.08 -16.85
N PHE A 2 10.98 -32.74 -16.55
CA PHE A 2 11.35 -32.20 -15.24
C PHE A 2 10.83 -30.76 -15.15
N SER A 3 9.83 -30.52 -14.29
CA SER A 3 9.49 -29.16 -13.91
C SER A 3 10.67 -28.60 -13.12
N PHE A 4 11.35 -27.61 -13.69
CA PHE A 4 12.32 -26.81 -12.95
C PHE A 4 11.56 -26.09 -11.84
N LEU A 5 11.59 -26.64 -10.63
CA LEU A 5 11.19 -25.93 -9.42
C LEU A 5 12.11 -24.72 -9.27
N ARG A 6 11.68 -23.56 -9.78
CA ARG A 6 12.38 -22.30 -9.60
C ARG A 6 12.55 -22.07 -8.09
N ARG A 7 13.80 -21.98 -7.62
CA ARG A 7 14.06 -21.63 -6.22
C ARG A 7 13.52 -20.23 -5.96
N LYS A 8 12.67 -20.09 -4.95
CA LYS A 8 12.16 -18.80 -4.50
C LYS A 8 13.31 -17.95 -3.97
N THR A 9 13.36 -16.70 -4.39
CA THR A 9 14.30 -15.70 -3.88
C THR A 9 13.77 -15.11 -2.57
N ALA A 10 14.64 -14.42 -1.81
CA ALA A 10 14.20 -13.68 -0.63
C ALA A 10 13.14 -12.62 -0.97
N LEU A 11 13.24 -12.00 -2.14
CA LEU A 11 12.25 -11.04 -2.64
C LEU A 11 10.90 -11.72 -2.92
N ASP A 12 10.90 -12.94 -3.47
CA ASP A 12 9.66 -13.70 -3.70
C ASP A 12 8.95 -13.98 -2.37
N VAL A 13 9.70 -14.40 -1.34
CA VAL A 13 9.14 -14.64 0.00
C VAL A 13 8.57 -13.36 0.60
N ILE A 14 9.28 -12.24 0.50
CA ILE A 14 8.80 -10.93 0.99
C ILE A 14 7.52 -10.51 0.28
N ASN A 15 7.48 -10.65 -1.05
CA ASN A 15 6.32 -10.29 -1.86
C ASN A 15 5.12 -11.16 -1.52
N GLU A 16 5.30 -12.48 -1.39
CA GLU A 16 4.25 -13.42 -1.01
C GLU A 16 3.68 -13.10 0.38
N SER A 17 4.54 -12.92 1.39
CA SER A 17 4.09 -12.54 2.73
C SER A 17 3.39 -11.18 2.76
N THR A 18 3.86 -10.23 1.95
CA THR A 18 3.25 -8.91 1.82
C THR A 18 1.84 -9.01 1.21
N VAL A 19 1.70 -9.77 0.12
CA VAL A 19 0.40 -10.05 -0.51
C VAL A 19 -0.54 -10.71 0.50
N GLU A 20 -0.07 -11.73 1.23
CA GLU A 20 -0.87 -12.44 2.25
C GLU A 20 -1.40 -11.49 3.34
N ILE A 21 -0.55 -10.62 3.87
CA ILE A 21 -0.93 -9.65 4.92
C ILE A 21 -2.05 -8.71 4.45
N TYR A 22 -1.96 -8.22 3.21
CA TYR A 22 -2.91 -7.24 2.68
C TYR A 22 -4.11 -7.85 1.95
N ARG A 23 -4.06 -9.14 1.61
CA ARG A 23 -5.15 -9.88 0.97
C ARG A 23 -6.47 -9.76 1.74
N LYS A 24 -6.40 -9.73 3.07
CA LYS A 24 -7.58 -9.54 3.94
C LYS A 24 -8.32 -8.21 3.73
N TYR A 25 -7.65 -7.18 3.24
CA TYR A 25 -8.24 -5.87 2.95
C TYR A 25 -8.80 -5.80 1.52
N ALA A 26 -8.21 -6.54 0.59
CA ALA A 26 -8.66 -6.58 -0.80
C ALA A 26 -9.76 -7.62 -1.07
N GLY A 27 -9.82 -8.67 -0.25
CA GLY A 27 -10.54 -9.89 -0.60
C GLY A 27 -10.02 -10.46 -1.93
N ASN A 28 -10.95 -10.82 -2.81
CA ASN A 28 -10.65 -11.40 -4.13
C ASN A 28 -10.79 -10.38 -5.28
N SER A 29 -10.87 -9.08 -4.97
CA SER A 29 -11.11 -8.04 -5.97
C SER A 29 -9.88 -7.69 -6.84
N LEU A 30 -8.68 -7.97 -6.34
CA LEU A 30 -7.40 -7.66 -7.00
C LEU A 30 -6.58 -8.92 -7.21
N SER A 31 -5.87 -9.02 -8.33
CA SER A 31 -4.84 -10.05 -8.51
C SER A 31 -3.68 -9.86 -7.52
N ASP A 32 -2.85 -10.87 -7.29
CA ASP A 32 -1.64 -10.73 -6.46
C ASP A 32 -0.70 -9.63 -7.00
N SER A 33 -0.56 -9.54 -8.33
CA SER A 33 0.26 -8.51 -8.97
C SER A 33 -0.29 -7.11 -8.78
N ASP A 34 -1.61 -6.91 -8.92
CA ASP A 34 -2.23 -5.60 -8.70
C ASP A 34 -2.16 -5.20 -7.23
N LEU A 35 -2.37 -6.15 -6.32
CA LEU A 35 -2.26 -5.91 -4.89
C LEU A 35 -0.83 -5.49 -4.51
N LEU A 36 0.19 -6.20 -5.04
CA LEU A 36 1.58 -5.85 -4.83
C LEU A 36 1.94 -4.49 -5.41
N GLU A 37 1.42 -4.16 -6.61
CA GLU A 37 1.59 -2.83 -7.22
C GLU A 37 1.07 -1.73 -6.29
N VAL A 38 -0.14 -1.90 -5.75
CA VAL A 38 -0.76 -0.91 -4.85
C VAL A 38 0.09 -0.71 -3.60
N ILE A 39 0.54 -1.82 -3.00
CA ILE A 39 1.32 -1.79 -1.76
C ILE A 39 2.65 -1.08 -1.98
N GLN A 40 3.42 -1.51 -2.99
CA GLN A 40 4.74 -0.96 -3.25
C GLN A 40 4.68 0.50 -3.69
N THR A 41 3.70 0.85 -4.53
CA THR A 41 3.54 2.23 -5.02
C THR A 41 3.15 3.16 -3.88
N THR A 42 2.20 2.74 -3.02
CA THR A 42 1.76 3.54 -1.86
C THR A 42 2.90 3.75 -0.87
N MET A 43 3.59 2.66 -0.48
CA MET A 43 4.71 2.75 0.47
C MET A 43 5.84 3.64 -0.06
N ARG A 44 6.18 3.51 -1.35
CA ARG A 44 7.22 4.34 -1.98
C ARG A 44 6.81 5.81 -1.99
N ALA A 45 5.60 6.14 -2.45
CA ALA A 45 5.12 7.51 -2.54
C ALA A 45 5.14 8.23 -1.19
N PHE A 46 4.65 7.59 -0.12
CA PHE A 46 4.69 8.20 1.22
C PHE A 46 6.09 8.23 1.82
N LYS A 47 6.96 7.26 1.51
CA LYS A 47 8.36 7.30 1.97
C LYS A 47 9.12 8.45 1.33
N ASP A 48 8.97 8.64 0.03
CA ASP A 48 9.60 9.73 -0.72
C ASP A 48 9.07 11.09 -0.23
N ALA A 49 7.75 11.18 0.00
CA ALA A 49 7.14 12.38 0.57
C ALA A 49 7.64 12.69 1.99
N SER A 50 7.87 11.66 2.82
CA SER A 50 8.39 11.88 4.18
C SER A 50 9.82 12.39 4.17
N VAL A 51 10.64 11.87 3.25
CA VAL A 51 11.99 12.37 3.01
C VAL A 51 11.93 13.83 2.55
N ALA A 52 11.06 14.19 1.61
CA ALA A 52 10.90 15.57 1.15
C ALA A 52 10.44 16.52 2.27
N LYS A 53 9.61 16.05 3.19
CA LYS A 53 9.12 16.82 4.34
C LYS A 53 10.10 16.82 5.54
N ASN A 54 11.22 16.11 5.45
CA ASN A 54 12.15 15.86 6.55
C ASN A 54 11.47 15.28 7.81
N GLU A 55 10.51 14.38 7.58
CA GLU A 55 9.75 13.68 8.63
C GLU A 55 9.92 12.16 8.51
N ASN A 56 9.72 11.46 9.62
CA ASN A 56 9.69 10.01 9.65
C ASN A 56 8.25 9.50 9.84
N ILE A 57 7.73 8.77 8.85
CA ILE A 57 6.49 8.00 9.00
C ILE A 57 6.85 6.63 9.57
N SER A 58 6.26 6.27 10.71
CA SER A 58 6.50 4.96 11.32
C SER A 58 5.98 3.83 10.41
N GLY A 59 6.60 2.64 10.50
CA GLY A 59 6.18 1.48 9.72
C GLY A 59 4.71 1.11 9.94
N GLN A 60 4.22 1.21 11.17
CA GLN A 60 2.80 0.99 11.48
C GLN A 60 1.87 1.97 10.76
N VAL A 61 2.23 3.25 10.69
CA VAL A 61 1.43 4.25 9.99
C VAL A 61 1.47 4.02 8.47
N LEU A 62 2.62 3.66 7.90
CA LEU A 62 2.71 3.26 6.50
C LEU A 62 1.82 2.04 6.20
N MET A 63 1.77 1.07 7.12
CA MET A 63 0.88 -0.09 6.97
C MET A 63 -0.60 0.32 7.00
N ASN A 64 -0.99 1.25 7.88
CA ASN A 64 -2.36 1.76 7.94
C ASN A 64 -2.76 2.50 6.65
N ILE A 65 -1.89 3.37 6.14
CA ILE A 65 -2.10 4.08 4.88
C ILE A 65 -2.23 3.08 3.73
N THR A 66 -1.36 2.08 3.69
CA THR A 66 -1.37 1.06 2.63
C THR A 66 -2.65 0.23 2.68
N ALA A 67 -3.10 -0.17 3.87
CA ALA A 67 -4.35 -0.92 4.02
C ALA A 67 -5.55 -0.11 3.51
N PHE A 68 -5.60 1.19 3.82
CA PHE A 68 -6.60 2.10 3.28
C PHE A 68 -6.56 2.18 1.75
N MET A 69 -5.37 2.33 1.15
CA MET A 69 -5.21 2.39 -0.31
C MET A 69 -5.59 1.08 -1.01
N VAL A 70 -5.30 -0.07 -0.37
CA VAL A 70 -5.73 -1.38 -0.86
C VAL A 70 -7.25 -1.48 -0.86
N MET A 71 -7.93 -1.10 0.24
CA MET A 71 -9.40 -1.09 0.28
C MET A 71 -9.98 -0.13 -0.77
N TYR A 72 -9.38 1.05 -0.95
CA TYR A 72 -9.82 2.01 -1.95
C TYR A 72 -9.71 1.42 -3.37
N ARG A 73 -8.55 0.89 -3.74
CA ARG A 73 -8.32 0.28 -5.06
C ARG A 73 -9.18 -0.95 -5.32
N SER A 74 -9.56 -1.68 -4.26
CA SER A 74 -10.47 -2.83 -4.36
C SER A 74 -11.89 -2.44 -4.80
N ASN A 75 -12.28 -1.17 -4.61
CA ASN A 75 -13.60 -0.65 -4.92
C ASN A 75 -13.60 0.39 -6.06
N LYS A 76 -12.42 0.76 -6.57
CA LYS A 76 -12.23 1.87 -7.52
C LYS A 76 -11.30 1.48 -8.66
N SER A 77 -11.38 2.24 -9.76
CA SER A 77 -10.48 2.03 -10.90
C SER A 77 -9.03 2.34 -10.52
N LYS A 78 -8.09 1.89 -11.36
CA LYS A 78 -6.66 2.22 -11.19
C LYS A 78 -6.41 3.73 -11.27
N ASP A 79 -7.10 4.42 -12.17
CA ASP A 79 -6.93 5.87 -12.37
C ASP A 79 -7.49 6.66 -11.18
N ASP A 80 -8.67 6.26 -10.67
CA ASP A 80 -9.24 6.86 -9.46
C ASP A 80 -8.31 6.68 -8.26
N TRP A 81 -7.74 5.47 -8.11
CA TRP A 81 -6.79 5.18 -7.04
C TRP A 81 -5.51 6.00 -7.16
N LEU A 82 -4.91 6.12 -8.35
CA LEU A 82 -3.71 6.95 -8.56
C LEU A 82 -3.98 8.43 -8.28
N SER A 83 -5.10 8.95 -8.75
CA SER A 83 -5.54 10.32 -8.45
C SER A 83 -5.71 10.54 -6.95
N HIS A 84 -6.36 9.59 -6.27
CA HIS A 84 -6.53 9.65 -4.81
C HIS A 84 -5.20 9.57 -4.06
N LEU A 85 -4.30 8.67 -4.46
CA LEU A 85 -2.95 8.55 -3.88
C LEU A 85 -2.18 9.87 -4.01
N ASN A 86 -2.20 10.50 -5.19
CA ASN A 86 -1.55 11.79 -5.39
C ASN A 86 -2.12 12.87 -4.46
N ASN A 87 -3.45 12.95 -4.35
CA ASN A 87 -4.11 13.90 -3.45
C ASN A 87 -3.73 13.67 -1.97
N GLU A 88 -3.65 12.42 -1.52
CA GLU A 88 -3.26 12.11 -0.14
C GLU A 88 -1.77 12.44 0.13
N VAL A 89 -0.89 12.22 -0.85
CA VAL A 89 0.52 12.61 -0.76
C VAL A 89 0.68 14.12 -0.72
N GLU A 90 -0.03 14.87 -1.58
CA GLU A 90 -0.02 16.33 -1.55
C GLU A 90 -0.56 16.88 -0.23
N LEU A 91 -1.64 16.29 0.29
CA LEU A 91 -2.20 16.66 1.59
C LEU A 91 -1.19 16.43 2.71
N TYR A 92 -0.48 15.30 2.68
CA TYR A 92 0.58 15.00 3.63
C TYR A 92 1.70 16.06 3.57
N LEU A 93 2.18 16.39 2.38
CA LEU A 93 3.22 17.41 2.20
C LEU A 93 2.78 18.78 2.72
N ARG A 94 1.53 19.20 2.48
CA ARG A 94 1.01 20.51 2.88
C ARG A 94 0.64 20.60 4.37
N SER A 95 -0.07 19.61 4.89
CA SER A 95 -0.74 19.67 6.21
C SER A 95 -0.42 18.51 7.16
N GLY A 96 0.40 17.55 6.72
CA GLY A 96 0.70 16.35 7.48
C GLY A 96 -0.36 15.25 7.30
N LEU A 97 -0.15 14.11 7.96
CA LEU A 97 -1.01 12.94 7.79
C LEU A 97 -2.39 13.16 8.41
N ARG A 98 -3.42 12.64 7.73
CA ARG A 98 -4.77 12.55 8.29
C ARG A 98 -4.76 11.78 9.62
N ASN A 99 -5.63 12.19 10.54
CA ASN A 99 -5.71 11.57 11.87
C ASN A 99 -6.16 10.10 11.83
N ASN A 100 -6.95 9.70 10.83
CA ASN A 100 -7.37 8.31 10.65
C ASN A 100 -6.18 7.36 10.40
N TYR A 101 -5.13 7.80 9.71
CA TYR A 101 -3.92 7.01 9.50
C TYR A 101 -3.10 6.79 10.78
N LYS A 102 -3.18 7.76 11.71
CA LYS A 102 -2.44 7.73 12.98
C LYS A 102 -3.10 6.82 14.02
N ASN A 103 -4.41 6.64 13.97
CA ASN A 103 -5.20 6.09 15.09
C ASN A 103 -5.68 4.64 14.91
N ASN A 104 -5.10 3.82 14.01
CA ASN A 104 -5.49 2.41 13.76
C ASN A 104 -6.97 2.17 13.35
N TYR A 105 -7.81 3.20 13.25
CA TYR A 105 -9.18 3.06 12.78
C TYR A 105 -9.20 3.09 11.25
N LEU A 106 -9.14 1.90 10.65
CA LEU A 106 -9.56 1.73 9.26
C LEU A 106 -11.06 2.04 9.20
N VAL A 107 -11.39 3.27 8.79
CA VAL A 107 -12.76 3.67 8.50
C VAL A 107 -13.26 2.72 7.41
N ARG A 108 -14.37 2.01 7.69
CA ARG A 108 -15.08 1.23 6.68
C ARG A 108 -15.48 2.19 5.56
N ILE A 109 -14.86 2.02 4.40
CA ILE A 109 -15.17 2.75 3.16
C ILE A 109 -16.44 2.17 2.57
#